data_AF-A0AAN7GWF9-F1
#
_entry.id   AF-A0AAN7GWF9-F1
#
_cell.length_a   1.000
_cell.length_b   1.000
_cell.length_c   1.000
_cell.angle_alpha   90.00
_cell.angle_beta   90.00
_cell.angle_gamma   90.00
#
_symmetry.space_group_name_H-M   'P 1'
#
loop_
_entity.id
_entity.type
_entity.pdbx_description
1 polymer ?
#
loop_
_entity_poly.entity_id
_entity_poly.type
_entity_poly.pdbx_seq_one_letter_code
_entity_poly.pdbx_strand_id
1 'polypeptide(L)'
;MVAVQQDDEIQPLSGKKPFFHTMVCPSQIKPKYTMFLPVKIYSILPSEDVPAVLMCRGKEWGMVYYGNGLKRKRFNVQWRHFADDNALKVGDACVFELMVCTKEVLKFRVQILRGDIPLILQYRVPGANSDHPLVIE
;
A
#
# COMPACT_ATOMS: atom_id res chain seq x y z
N MET A 1 18.39 1.22 28.13
CA MET A 1 18.21 0.18 27.10
C MET A 1 17.41 0.82 25.97
N VAL A 2 18.05 1.10 24.83
CA VAL A 2 17.37 1.69 23.68
C VAL A 2 16.69 0.55 22.94
N ALA A 3 15.37 0.58 22.87
CA ALA A 3 14.60 -0.35 22.04
C ALA A 3 15.04 -0.17 20.59
N VAL A 4 15.57 -1.24 19.99
CA VAL A 4 15.88 -1.27 18.56
C VAL A 4 14.55 -1.13 17.83
N GLN A 5 14.34 0.01 17.15
CA GLN A 5 13.20 0.20 16.26
C GLN A 5 13.36 -0.75 15.08
N GLN A 6 12.69 -1.89 15.15
CA GLN A 6 12.61 -2.85 14.06
C GLN A 6 11.50 -2.41 13.11
N ASP A 7 11.66 -1.32 12.35
CA ASP A 7 10.48 -0.77 11.66
C ASP A 7 10.62 0.02 10.34
N ASP A 8 11.74 -0.15 9.61
CA ASP A 8 11.86 0.38 8.24
C ASP A 8 12.52 -0.58 7.24
N GLU A 9 12.90 -1.79 7.66
CA GLU A 9 13.52 -2.75 6.73
C GLU A 9 12.44 -3.42 5.87
N ILE A 10 12.52 -3.19 4.56
CA ILE A 10 11.68 -3.86 3.55
C ILE A 10 12.04 -5.34 3.55
N GLN A 11 11.05 -6.19 3.80
CA GLN A 11 11.23 -7.63 3.79
C GLN A 11 10.94 -8.20 2.40
N PRO A 12 11.71 -9.20 1.93
CA PRO A 12 11.35 -9.91 0.70
C PRO A 12 9.95 -10.52 0.82
N LEU A 13 9.20 -10.49 -0.28
CA LEU A 13 7.97 -11.26 -0.40
C LEU A 13 8.30 -12.75 -0.26
N SER A 14 7.36 -13.55 0.24
CA SER A 14 7.58 -14.99 0.42
C SER A 14 7.69 -15.79 -0.88
N GLY A 15 7.39 -15.17 -2.03
CA GLY A 15 7.44 -15.75 -3.37
C GLY A 15 6.33 -16.77 -3.68
N LYS A 16 5.68 -17.34 -2.67
CA LYS A 16 4.62 -18.37 -2.82
C LYS A 16 3.21 -17.81 -2.68
N LYS A 17 3.08 -16.65 -2.05
CA LYS A 17 1.77 -16.05 -1.74
C LYS A 17 1.39 -15.01 -2.78
N PRO A 18 0.10 -14.92 -3.14
CA PRO A 18 -0.39 -13.84 -4.00
C PRO A 18 -0.09 -12.47 -3.39
N PHE A 19 0.29 -11.52 -4.24
CA PHE A 19 0.51 -10.15 -3.82
C PHE A 19 0.05 -9.18 -4.89
N PHE A 20 -0.17 -7.93 -4.49
CA PHE A 20 -0.41 -6.81 -5.39
C PHE A 20 0.20 -5.54 -4.80
N HIS A 21 0.35 -4.50 -5.61
CA HIS A 21 0.71 -3.18 -5.12
C HIS A 21 -0.33 -2.15 -5.53
N THR A 22 -0.35 -1.03 -4.82
CA THR A 22 -1.07 0.17 -5.20
C THR A 22 -0.13 1.36 -5.06
N MET A 23 -0.26 2.34 -5.95
CA MET A 23 0.31 3.66 -5.74
C MET A 23 -0.72 4.49 -4.97
N VAL A 24 -0.30 5.10 -3.88
CA VAL A 24 -1.13 5.96 -3.06
C VAL A 24 -1.51 7.18 -3.88
N CYS A 25 -2.81 7.39 -4.06
CA CYS A 25 -3.37 8.50 -4.82
C CYS A 25 -4.33 9.35 -3.96
N PRO A 26 -4.70 10.58 -4.40
CA PRO A 26 -5.49 11.49 -3.56
C PRO A 26 -6.83 10.94 -3.05
N SER A 27 -7.46 10.01 -3.77
CA SER A 27 -8.72 9.42 -3.30
C SER A 27 -8.54 8.48 -2.10
N GLN A 28 -7.34 7.93 -1.90
CA GLN A 28 -7.05 6.93 -0.88
C GLN A 28 -6.62 7.55 0.46
N ILE A 29 -6.33 8.84 0.50
CA ILE A 29 -5.93 9.55 1.72
C ILE A 29 -6.91 10.67 2.03
N LYS A 30 -6.57 11.53 3.00
CA LYS A 30 -7.40 12.68 3.36
C LYS A 30 -7.74 13.53 2.12
N PRO A 31 -9.02 13.94 1.96
CA PRO A 31 -10.15 13.73 2.87
C PRO A 31 -11.01 12.49 2.57
N LYS A 32 -10.72 11.73 1.51
CA LYS A 32 -11.65 10.74 0.93
C LYS A 32 -11.49 9.32 1.47
N TYR A 33 -10.27 8.88 1.75
CA TYR A 33 -9.95 7.54 2.30
C TYR A 33 -10.59 6.35 1.57
N THR A 34 -10.79 6.48 0.26
CA THR A 34 -11.40 5.47 -0.59
C THR A 34 -10.32 4.59 -1.24
N MET A 35 -10.17 3.37 -0.72
CA MET A 35 -9.15 2.41 -1.17
C MET A 35 -9.77 1.22 -1.91
N PHE A 36 -9.79 1.30 -3.25
CA PHE A 36 -10.16 0.18 -4.12
C PHE A 36 -8.98 -0.77 -4.33
N LEU A 37 -9.27 -2.07 -4.42
CA LEU A 37 -8.26 -3.07 -4.73
C LEU A 37 -8.11 -3.20 -6.26
N PRO A 38 -6.91 -3.53 -6.78
CA PRO A 38 -6.72 -3.74 -8.22
C PRO A 38 -7.55 -4.92 -8.74
N VAL A 39 -8.19 -4.78 -9.91
CA VAL A 39 -9.03 -5.83 -10.52
C VAL A 39 -8.30 -7.18 -10.64
N LYS A 40 -6.98 -7.16 -10.84
CA LYS A 40 -6.15 -8.36 -10.98
C LYS A 40 -6.20 -9.30 -9.77
N ILE A 41 -6.50 -8.80 -8.56
CA ILE A 41 -6.57 -9.66 -7.35
C ILE A 41 -7.98 -10.23 -7.12
N TYR A 42 -8.99 -9.78 -7.87
CA TYR A 42 -10.39 -10.06 -7.55
C TYR A 42 -10.77 -11.54 -7.62
N SER A 43 -10.15 -12.32 -8.50
CA SER A 43 -10.38 -13.76 -8.64
C SER A 43 -9.84 -14.58 -7.47
N ILE A 44 -8.92 -14.00 -6.69
CA ILE A 44 -8.29 -14.64 -5.53
C ILE A 44 -9.05 -14.30 -4.24
N LEU A 45 -9.65 -13.11 -4.18
CA LEU A 45 -10.33 -12.62 -2.98
C LEU A 45 -11.80 -13.05 -2.91
N PRO A 46 -12.36 -13.21 -1.69
CA PRO A 46 -13.78 -13.49 -1.48
C PRO A 46 -14.70 -12.52 -2.21
N SER A 47 -15.90 -13.01 -2.54
CA SER A 47 -16.96 -12.21 -3.17
C SER A 47 -17.98 -11.72 -2.14
N GLU A 48 -17.69 -11.91 -0.87
CA GLU A 48 -18.49 -11.51 0.28
C GLU A 48 -17.76 -10.42 1.06
N ASP A 49 -18.52 -9.69 1.87
CA ASP A 49 -17.95 -8.74 2.81
C ASP A 49 -17.37 -9.53 3.99
N VAL A 50 -16.08 -9.35 4.24
CA VAL A 50 -15.37 -10.07 5.31
C VAL A 50 -14.46 -9.12 6.09
N PRO A 51 -14.25 -9.37 7.39
CA PRO A 51 -13.20 -8.71 8.15
C PRO A 51 -11.86 -8.80 7.46
N ALA A 52 -11.10 -7.71 7.48
CA ALA A 52 -9.76 -7.62 6.94
C ALA A 52 -8.80 -7.04 7.97
N VAL A 53 -7.58 -7.55 8.00
CA VAL A 53 -6.49 -7.06 8.85
C VAL A 53 -5.29 -6.73 7.97
N LEU A 54 -4.78 -5.50 8.08
CA LEU A 54 -3.50 -5.11 7.50
C LEU A 54 -2.43 -5.19 8.58
N MET A 55 -1.38 -5.97 8.34
CA MET A 55 -0.22 -6.09 9.21
C MET A 55 0.93 -5.32 8.58
N CYS A 56 1.38 -4.24 9.21
CA CYS A 56 2.49 -3.44 8.74
C CYS A 56 3.32 -3.09 9.95
N ARG A 57 4.65 -3.19 9.85
CA ARG A 57 5.51 -2.57 10.85
C ARG A 57 5.24 -3.03 12.30
N GLY A 58 5.05 -4.34 12.46
CA GLY A 58 4.70 -4.97 13.74
C GLY A 58 3.32 -4.61 14.33
N LYS A 59 2.50 -3.82 13.62
CA LYS A 59 1.18 -3.36 14.04
C LYS A 59 0.08 -3.93 13.14
N GLU A 60 -1.14 -3.94 13.66
CA GLU A 60 -2.33 -4.43 12.96
C GLU A 60 -3.42 -3.36 12.88
N TRP A 61 -4.06 -3.25 11.72
CA TRP A 61 -5.22 -2.39 11.49
C TRP A 61 -6.40 -3.23 11.00
N GLY A 62 -7.45 -3.32 11.82
CA GLY A 62 -8.69 -4.00 11.48
C GLY A 62 -9.64 -3.11 10.67
N MET A 63 -10.26 -3.70 9.66
CA MET A 63 -11.24 -3.04 8.79
C MET A 63 -12.20 -4.05 8.16
N VAL A 64 -13.13 -3.57 7.33
CA VAL A 64 -13.98 -4.44 6.50
C VAL A 64 -13.50 -4.36 5.06
N TYR A 65 -13.30 -5.52 4.45
CA TYR A 65 -13.20 -5.66 3.01
C TYR A 65 -14.59 -5.87 2.43
N TYR A 66 -14.96 -5.01 1.47
CA TYR A 66 -16.21 -5.14 0.73
C TYR A 66 -15.95 -5.94 -0.56
N GLY A 67 -16.41 -7.19 -0.57
CA GLY A 67 -16.19 -8.16 -1.66
C GLY A 67 -17.39 -8.35 -2.58
N ASN A 68 -18.59 -7.97 -2.11
CA ASN A 68 -19.87 -8.18 -2.80
C ASN A 68 -20.01 -7.44 -4.16
N GLY A 69 -19.17 -6.44 -4.42
CA GLY A 69 -19.16 -5.72 -5.70
C GLY A 69 -18.12 -6.26 -6.69
N LEU A 70 -18.56 -7.01 -7.71
CA LEU A 70 -17.70 -7.61 -8.75
C LEU A 70 -16.66 -6.64 -9.38
N LYS A 71 -16.96 -5.34 -9.47
CA LYS A 71 -16.07 -4.33 -10.06
C LYS A 71 -15.55 -3.28 -9.07
N ARG A 72 -15.89 -3.39 -7.78
CA ARG A 72 -15.66 -2.32 -6.79
C ARG A 72 -15.20 -2.85 -5.43
N LYS A 73 -14.41 -3.93 -5.43
CA LYS A 73 -13.83 -4.48 -4.20
C LYS A 73 -12.92 -3.45 -3.55
N ARG A 74 -13.12 -3.18 -2.26
CA ARG A 74 -12.47 -2.06 -1.56
C ARG A 74 -12.38 -2.32 -0.06
N PHE A 75 -11.53 -1.54 0.62
CA PHE A 75 -11.63 -1.40 2.07
C PHE A 75 -12.67 -0.34 2.44
N ASN A 76 -13.28 -0.50 3.61
CA ASN A 76 -14.21 0.47 4.16
C ASN A 76 -13.47 1.73 4.67
N VAL A 77 -14.22 2.62 5.33
CA VAL A 77 -13.69 3.90 5.84
C VAL A 77 -12.55 3.72 6.86
N GLN A 78 -12.42 2.55 7.51
CA GLN A 78 -11.36 2.29 8.50
C GLN A 78 -9.97 2.19 7.88
N TRP A 79 -9.86 2.11 6.55
CA TRP A 79 -8.60 2.37 5.83
C TRP A 79 -7.92 3.68 6.27
N ARG A 80 -8.71 4.69 6.68
CA ARG A 80 -8.17 5.95 7.21
C ARG A 80 -7.18 5.76 8.36
N HIS A 81 -7.41 4.79 9.26
CA HIS A 81 -6.54 4.57 10.40
C HIS A 81 -5.18 4.06 9.93
N PHE A 82 -5.18 3.11 9.00
CA PHE A 82 -3.95 2.65 8.37
C PHE A 82 -3.22 3.79 7.67
N ALA A 83 -3.92 4.60 6.88
CA ALA A 83 -3.32 5.69 6.11
C ALA A 83 -2.74 6.80 6.99
N ASP A 84 -3.50 7.25 7.99
CA ASP A 84 -3.11 8.34 8.89
C ASP A 84 -1.99 7.90 9.84
N ASP A 85 -2.10 6.72 10.47
CA ASP A 85 -1.10 6.23 11.44
C ASP A 85 0.25 5.94 10.78
N ASN A 86 0.24 5.53 9.51
CA ASN A 86 1.46 5.31 8.73
C ASN A 86 1.90 6.55 7.93
N ALA A 87 1.22 7.69 8.09
CA ALA A 87 1.52 8.94 7.37
C ALA A 87 1.71 8.71 5.86
N LEU A 88 0.78 7.99 5.22
CA LEU A 88 0.83 7.75 3.77
C LEU A 88 0.70 9.06 2.99
N LYS A 89 1.56 9.21 1.98
CA LYS A 89 1.55 10.36 1.07
C LYS A 89 1.23 9.91 -0.36
N VAL A 90 0.74 10.84 -1.18
CA VAL A 90 0.64 10.61 -2.63
C VAL A 90 2.02 10.28 -3.18
N GLY A 91 2.12 9.22 -3.99
CA GLY A 91 3.38 8.74 -4.53
C GLY A 91 4.04 7.61 -3.74
N ASP A 92 3.65 7.39 -2.47
CA ASP A 92 4.02 6.17 -1.76
C ASP A 92 3.41 4.95 -2.47
N ALA A 93 4.03 3.78 -2.33
CA ALA A 93 3.44 2.51 -2.76
C ALA A 93 3.15 1.62 -1.54
N CYS A 94 2.00 0.95 -1.54
CA CYS A 94 1.71 -0.12 -0.60
C CYS A 94 1.72 -1.45 -1.34
N VAL A 95 2.57 -2.38 -0.91
CA VAL A 95 2.63 -3.76 -1.41
C VAL A 95 1.91 -4.66 -0.42
N PHE A 96 0.85 -5.32 -0.87
CA PHE A 96 0.01 -6.20 -0.09
C PHE A 96 0.30 -7.64 -0.46
N GLU A 97 0.72 -8.45 0.50
CA GLU A 97 0.89 -9.88 0.36
C GLU A 97 -0.20 -10.61 1.14
N LEU A 98 -0.95 -11.47 0.46
CA LEU A 98 -2.09 -12.18 1.03
C LEU A 98 -1.62 -13.30 1.94
N MET A 99 -1.83 -13.13 3.26
CA MET A 99 -1.35 -14.06 4.28
C MET A 99 -2.41 -15.10 4.66
N VAL A 100 -3.67 -14.67 4.76
CA VAL A 100 -4.84 -15.50 5.09
C VAL A 100 -6.00 -15.08 4.20
N CYS A 101 -6.72 -16.06 3.66
CA CYS A 101 -7.90 -15.86 2.83
C CYS A 101 -8.95 -16.92 3.15
N THR A 102 -9.86 -16.60 4.08
CA THR A 102 -10.98 -17.46 4.45
C THR A 102 -12.30 -16.69 4.33
N LYS A 103 -13.42 -17.38 4.58
CA LYS A 103 -14.74 -16.74 4.66
C LYS A 103 -14.92 -15.92 5.94
N GLU A 104 -14.10 -16.15 6.97
CA GLU A 104 -14.16 -15.40 8.22
C GLU A 104 -13.22 -14.19 8.24
N VAL A 105 -12.06 -14.26 7.57
CA VAL A 105 -11.07 -13.17 7.63
C VAL A 105 -10.11 -13.14 6.43
N LEU A 106 -9.75 -11.92 6.05
CA LEU A 106 -8.60 -11.62 5.19
C LEU A 106 -7.47 -11.03 6.01
N LYS A 107 -6.24 -11.49 5.79
CA LYS A 107 -5.05 -10.85 6.36
C LYS A 107 -4.05 -10.55 5.27
N PHE A 108 -3.59 -9.30 5.22
CA PHE A 108 -2.51 -8.87 4.35
C PHE A 108 -1.31 -8.45 5.18
N ARG A 109 -0.12 -8.92 4.81
CA ARG A 109 1.11 -8.23 5.19
C ARG A 109 1.32 -7.07 4.22
N VAL A 110 1.54 -5.88 4.74
CA VAL A 110 1.70 -4.66 3.96
C VAL A 110 3.10 -4.11 4.15
N GLN A 111 3.73 -3.74 3.04
CA GLN A 111 4.99 -3.00 3.03
C GLN A 111 4.77 -1.65 2.36
N ILE A 112 5.27 -0.59 2.98
CA ILE A 112 5.15 0.78 2.49
C ILE A 112 6.48 1.19 1.90
N LEU A 113 6.49 1.45 0.60
CA LEU A 113 7.64 2.00 -0.13
C LEU A 113 7.43 3.51 -0.24
N ARG A 114 8.34 4.29 0.34
CA ARG A 114 8.23 5.76 0.30
C ARG A 114 8.57 6.28 -1.09
N GLY A 115 7.69 7.14 -1.61
CA GLY A 115 7.85 7.76 -2.94
C GLY A 115 8.75 8.99 -2.95
N ASP A 116 9.26 9.41 -1.78
CA ASP A 116 10.13 10.58 -1.66
C ASP A 116 11.44 10.33 -2.44
N ILE A 117 11.69 11.12 -3.48
CA ILE A 117 12.98 11.12 -4.19
C ILE A 117 14.02 11.71 -3.24
N PRO A 118 15.13 11.01 -2.95
CA PRO A 118 16.19 11.55 -2.11
C PRO A 118 16.65 12.92 -2.62
N LEU A 119 16.77 13.90 -1.71
CA LEU A 119 17.20 15.27 -2.02
C LEU A 119 18.54 15.32 -2.80
N ILE A 120 19.37 14.28 -2.74
CA ILE A 120 20.61 14.22 -3.50
C ILE A 120 20.39 14.05 -5.01
N LEU A 121 19.29 13.43 -5.43
CA LEU A 121 18.97 13.20 -6.84
C LEU A 121 18.36 14.44 -7.48
N GLN A 122 17.52 15.21 -6.79
CA GLN A 122 16.93 16.43 -7.35
C GLN A 122 17.95 17.50 -7.77
N TYR A 123 19.17 17.51 -7.21
CA TYR A 123 20.24 18.45 -7.60
C TYR A 123 21.17 17.89 -8.69
N ARG A 124 21.03 16.62 -9.08
CA ARG A 124 21.94 15.93 -10.01
C ARG A 124 21.20 15.19 -11.12
N VAL A 125 20.03 15.68 -11.57
CA VAL A 125 19.38 15.17 -12.78
C VAL A 125 19.74 16.10 -13.95
N PRO A 126 20.69 15.74 -14.83
CA PRO A 126 20.71 16.30 -16.18
C PRO A 126 19.30 16.12 -16.76
N GLY A 127 18.69 17.15 -17.29
CA GLY A 127 17.29 17.19 -17.73
C GLY A 127 16.32 17.91 -16.81
N ALA A 128 16.75 18.39 -15.64
CA ALA A 128 15.85 19.00 -14.66
C ALA A 128 15.30 20.37 -15.10
N ASN A 129 16.02 21.09 -15.97
CA ASN A 129 15.61 22.39 -16.48
C ASN A 129 16.16 22.63 -17.89
N SER A 130 15.73 23.71 -18.54
CA SER A 130 16.16 24.11 -19.88
C SER A 130 17.66 24.36 -19.97
N ASP A 131 18.30 24.73 -18.86
CA ASP A 131 19.72 25.09 -18.82
C ASP A 131 20.62 23.86 -18.75
N HIS A 132 20.07 22.72 -18.32
CA HIS A 132 20.73 21.43 -18.30
C HIS A 132 19.78 20.36 -18.86
N PRO A 133 19.60 20.24 -20.19
CA PRO A 133 18.74 19.23 -20.79
C PRO A 133 19.37 17.83 -20.74
N LEU A 134 18.53 16.78 -20.76
CA LEU A 134 18.97 15.38 -20.88
C LEU A 134 19.07 15.06 -22.37
N VAL A 135 20.29 14.89 -22.89
CA VAL A 135 20.52 14.53 -24.28
C VAL A 135 20.53 13.00 -24.38
N ILE A 136 19.68 12.46 -25.25
CA ILE A 136 19.64 11.02 -25.56
C ILE A 136 20.27 10.86 -26.96
N GLU A 137 21.39 10.14 -27.05
CA GLU A 137 22.06 9.79 -28.31
C GLU A 137 21.41 8.59 -29.01
#